data_AF-A0A4S2RDH9-F1
#
_entry.id   AF-A0A4S2RDH9-F1
#
_cell.length_a   1.000
_cell.length_b   1.000
_cell.length_c   1.000
_cell.angle_alpha   90.00
_cell.angle_beta   90.00
_cell.angle_gamma   90.00
#
_symmetry.space_group_name_H-M   'P 1'
#
loop_
_entity.id
_entity.type
_entity.pdbx_description
1 polymer ?
#
loop_
_entity_poly.entity_id
_entity_poly.type
_entity_poly.pdbx_seq_one_letter_code
_entity_poly.pdbx_strand_id
1 'polypeptide(L)'
;TAYPEEVVDRKCRTEAARLHRVLDALGERRDAEPAAPTLARVIDHLTASDGEAAEHLADRIAAEVAVEEAASAPPAPGPEPWGADAIPLFPLQPPRTGRELLADHVTAMVCCAAVDTAGALPGLDWLDGPSLLIDDVRRSDLASPVLTLVEDLLGRELELADSPVLDA
;
A
#
# COMPACT_ATOMS: atom_id res chain seq x y z
N THR A 1 21.37 -13.95 11.83
CA THR A 1 20.01 -13.83 12.40
C THR A 1 19.11 -13.17 11.35
N ALA A 2 18.72 -13.91 10.31
CA ALA A 2 18.05 -13.38 9.10
C ALA A 2 16.52 -13.21 9.23
N TYR A 3 15.97 -13.45 10.43
CA TYR A 3 14.53 -13.44 10.65
C TYR A 3 13.86 -12.09 10.40
N PRO A 4 14.43 -10.93 10.82
CA PRO A 4 13.84 -9.63 10.49
C PRO A 4 13.69 -9.39 8.99
N GLU A 5 14.71 -9.76 8.21
CA GLU A 5 14.73 -9.61 6.76
C GLU A 5 13.71 -10.54 6.09
N GLU A 6 13.60 -11.78 6.55
CA GLU A 6 12.59 -12.74 6.11
C GLU A 6 11.15 -12.26 6.38
N VAL A 7 10.92 -11.60 7.52
CA VAL A 7 9.61 -11.02 7.86
C VAL A 7 9.28 -9.85 6.95
N VAL A 8 10.25 -8.96 6.71
CA VAL A 8 10.07 -7.82 5.79
C VAL A 8 9.78 -8.30 4.38
N ASP A 9 10.55 -9.26 3.86
CA ASP A 9 10.34 -9.82 2.52
C ASP A 9 8.94 -10.43 2.38
N ARG A 10 8.53 -11.26 3.35
CA ARG A 10 7.19 -11.88 3.33
C ARG A 10 6.06 -10.86 3.34
N LYS A 11 6.18 -9.83 4.19
CA LYS A 11 5.18 -8.75 4.27
C LYS A 11 5.13 -7.99 2.94
N CYS A 12 6.30 -7.59 2.45
CA CYS A 12 6.48 -6.86 1.21
C CYS A 12 5.87 -7.59 0.00
N ARG A 13 6.15 -8.89 -0.13
CA ARG A 13 5.56 -9.75 -1.17
C ARG A 13 4.05 -9.87 -1.06
N THR A 14 3.51 -9.95 0.15
CA THR A 14 2.06 -10.07 0.40
C THR A 14 1.33 -8.79 -0.03
N GLU A 15 1.86 -7.62 0.36
CA GLU A 15 1.29 -6.33 0.01
C GLU A 15 1.40 -6.06 -1.50
N ALA A 16 2.56 -6.33 -2.12
CA ALA A 16 2.74 -6.20 -3.57
C ALA A 16 1.77 -7.11 -4.35
N ALA A 17 1.58 -8.36 -3.92
CA ALA A 17 0.63 -9.28 -4.54
C ALA A 17 -0.82 -8.82 -4.41
N ARG A 18 -1.19 -8.14 -3.31
CA ARG A 18 -2.52 -7.54 -3.18
C ARG A 18 -2.71 -6.41 -4.19
N LEU A 19 -1.74 -5.51 -4.30
CA LEU A 19 -1.81 -4.40 -5.24
C LEU A 19 -1.96 -4.90 -6.69
N HIS A 20 -1.19 -5.92 -7.08
CA HIS A 20 -1.34 -6.55 -8.39
C HIS A 20 -2.75 -7.11 -8.62
N ARG A 21 -3.30 -7.89 -7.67
CA ARG A 21 -4.67 -8.43 -7.81
C ARG A 21 -5.72 -7.34 -7.96
N VAL A 22 -5.60 -6.24 -7.22
CA VAL A 22 -6.56 -5.12 -7.32
C VAL A 22 -6.43 -4.43 -8.67
N LEU A 23 -5.21 -4.14 -9.12
CA LEU A 23 -4.95 -3.53 -10.42
C LEU A 23 -5.39 -4.42 -11.59
N ASP A 24 -5.19 -5.72 -11.50
CA ASP A 24 -5.66 -6.69 -12.49
C ASP A 24 -7.19 -6.71 -12.58
N ALA A 25 -7.89 -6.73 -11.44
CA ALA A 25 -9.34 -6.65 -11.40
C ALA A 25 -9.90 -5.32 -11.96
N LEU A 26 -9.17 -4.22 -11.80
CA LEU A 26 -9.53 -2.94 -12.43
C LEU A 26 -9.21 -2.93 -13.94
N GLY A 27 -8.12 -3.60 -14.35
CA GLY A 27 -7.73 -3.77 -15.75
C GLY A 27 -8.71 -4.64 -16.54
N GLU A 28 -9.19 -5.74 -15.97
CA GLU A 28 -10.26 -6.59 -16.55
C GLU A 28 -11.56 -5.80 -16.81
N ARG A 29 -11.82 -4.76 -16.02
CA ARG A 29 -12.97 -3.86 -16.20
C ARG A 29 -12.73 -2.79 -17.28
N ARG A 30 -11.47 -2.55 -17.71
CA ARG A 30 -11.05 -1.44 -18.58
C ARG A 30 -10.62 -1.87 -19.99
N ASP A 31 -9.97 -3.02 -20.18
CA ASP A 31 -9.81 -3.79 -21.44
C ASP A 31 -8.70 -4.88 -21.31
N ALA A 32 -8.83 -5.99 -22.05
CA ALA A 32 -8.03 -7.21 -21.89
C ALA A 32 -6.83 -7.33 -22.86
N GLU A 33 -5.61 -7.17 -22.32
CA GLU A 33 -4.42 -7.87 -22.82
C GLU A 33 -3.56 -8.32 -21.62
N PRO A 34 -3.26 -9.63 -21.48
CA PRO A 34 -2.57 -10.14 -20.30
C PRO A 34 -1.05 -9.95 -20.46
N ALA A 35 -0.54 -8.87 -19.87
CA ALA A 35 0.90 -8.65 -19.69
C ALA A 35 1.33 -9.06 -18.28
N ALA A 36 2.55 -9.60 -18.15
CA ALA A 36 3.11 -10.07 -16.89
C ALA A 36 3.11 -8.98 -15.79
N PRO A 37 3.00 -9.37 -14.50
CA PRO A 37 2.98 -8.43 -13.38
C PRO A 37 4.34 -7.74 -13.27
N THR A 38 4.40 -6.46 -13.62
CA THR A 38 5.62 -5.66 -13.54
C THR A 38 5.34 -4.32 -12.87
N LEU A 39 6.32 -3.81 -12.12
CA LEU A 39 6.27 -2.46 -11.53
C LEU A 39 6.02 -1.39 -12.60
N ALA A 40 6.54 -1.57 -13.81
CA ALA A 40 6.32 -0.67 -14.94
C ALA A 40 4.82 -0.47 -15.24
N ARG A 41 4.03 -1.55 -15.29
CA ARG A 41 2.57 -1.45 -15.50
C ARG A 41 1.88 -0.69 -14.38
N VAL A 42 2.34 -0.85 -13.15
CA VAL A 42 1.76 -0.14 -12.01
C VAL A 42 2.07 1.34 -12.08
N ILE A 43 3.30 1.71 -12.44
CA ILE A 43 3.66 3.11 -12.69
C ILE A 43 2.86 3.67 -13.87
N ASP A 44 2.75 2.95 -14.97
CA ASP A 44 1.95 3.36 -16.14
C ASP A 44 0.47 3.56 -15.76
N HIS A 45 -0.10 2.65 -14.96
CA HIS A 45 -1.46 2.77 -14.48
C HIS A 45 -1.64 3.98 -13.57
N LEU A 46 -0.75 4.18 -12.58
CA LEU A 46 -0.83 5.30 -11.64
C LEU A 46 -0.62 6.64 -12.35
N THR A 47 0.28 6.71 -13.34
CA THR A 47 0.53 7.94 -14.11
C THR A 47 -0.57 8.26 -15.11
N ALA A 48 -1.26 7.25 -15.66
CA ALA A 48 -2.40 7.40 -16.56
C ALA A 48 -3.75 7.54 -15.82
N SER A 49 -3.77 7.37 -14.50
CA SER A 49 -4.96 7.52 -13.67
C SER A 49 -5.22 9.00 -13.37
N ASP A 50 -6.48 9.39 -13.40
CA ASP A 50 -6.97 10.62 -12.79
C ASP A 50 -7.19 10.40 -11.27
N GLY A 51 -7.56 11.48 -10.57
CA GLY A 51 -7.80 11.43 -9.12
C GLY A 51 -8.91 10.44 -8.74
N GLU A 52 -9.99 10.37 -9.52
CA GLU A 52 -11.11 9.44 -9.28
C GLU A 52 -10.66 7.97 -9.38
N ALA A 53 -9.86 7.61 -10.40
CA ALA A 53 -9.31 6.26 -10.52
C ALA A 53 -8.33 5.92 -9.39
N ALA A 54 -7.50 6.87 -8.96
CA ALA A 54 -6.59 6.70 -7.83
C ALA A 54 -7.34 6.54 -6.50
N GLU A 55 -8.43 7.29 -6.30
CA GLU A 55 -9.27 7.20 -5.10
C GLU A 55 -10.01 5.86 -5.07
N HIS A 56 -10.57 5.43 -6.21
CA HIS A 56 -11.19 4.11 -6.31
C HIS A 56 -10.21 2.97 -6.00
N LEU A 57 -8.95 3.10 -6.42
CA LEU A 57 -7.89 2.14 -6.09
C LEU A 57 -7.58 2.14 -4.59
N ALA A 58 -7.47 3.32 -3.97
CA ALA A 58 -7.25 3.46 -2.53
C ALA A 58 -8.38 2.83 -1.70
N ASP A 59 -9.64 3.06 -2.08
CA ASP A 59 -10.82 2.46 -1.45
C ASP A 59 -10.84 0.94 -1.57
N ARG A 60 -10.49 0.42 -2.76
CA ARG A 60 -10.39 -1.03 -3.01
C ARG A 60 -9.33 -1.69 -2.13
N ILE A 61 -8.18 -1.05 -1.95
CA ILE A 61 -7.13 -1.55 -1.06
C ILE A 61 -7.59 -1.50 0.40
N ALA A 62 -8.20 -0.39 0.83
CA ALA A 62 -8.74 -0.26 2.18
C ALA A 62 -9.78 -1.34 2.51
N ALA A 63 -10.68 -1.63 1.58
CA ALA A 63 -11.68 -2.69 1.74
C ALA A 63 -11.04 -4.08 1.87
N GLU A 64 -10.06 -4.43 1.04
CA GLU A 64 -9.36 -5.71 1.12
C GLU A 64 -8.56 -5.86 2.42
N VAL A 65 -7.92 -4.78 2.90
CA VAL A 65 -7.23 -4.77 4.19
C VAL A 65 -8.22 -4.96 5.34
N ALA A 66 -9.34 -4.25 5.33
CA ALA A 66 -10.37 -4.36 6.37
C ALA A 66 -10.96 -5.78 6.47
N VAL A 67 -11.16 -6.45 5.33
CA VAL A 67 -11.62 -7.86 5.31
C VAL A 67 -10.61 -8.79 5.98
N GLU A 68 -9.31 -8.59 5.71
CA GLU A 68 -8.25 -9.43 6.27
C GLU A 68 -7.99 -9.15 7.75
N GLU A 69 -8.04 -7.89 8.17
CA GLU A 69 -7.96 -7.49 9.57
C GLU A 69 -9.15 -8.06 10.35
N ALA A 70 -10.37 -8.02 9.80
CA ALA A 70 -11.55 -8.63 10.41
C ALA A 70 -11.44 -10.16 10.51
N ALA A 71 -10.83 -10.82 9.52
CA ALA A 71 -10.60 -12.27 9.55
C ALA A 71 -9.50 -12.69 10.56
N SER A 72 -8.56 -11.79 10.85
CA SER A 72 -7.45 -12.01 11.80
C SER A 72 -7.79 -11.58 13.22
N ALA A 73 -8.91 -10.88 13.43
CA ALA A 73 -9.35 -10.45 14.73
C ALA A 73 -9.65 -11.67 15.63
N PRO A 74 -9.12 -11.72 16.87
CA PRO A 74 -9.49 -12.78 17.80
C PRO A 74 -11.01 -12.73 18.05
N PRO A 75 -11.67 -13.89 18.26
CA PRO A 75 -13.07 -13.91 18.65
C PRO A 75 -13.26 -13.05 19.90
N ALA A 76 -14.32 -12.23 19.93
CA ALA A 76 -14.64 -11.41 21.08
C ALA A 76 -14.60 -12.30 22.34
N PRO A 77 -13.86 -11.90 23.39
CA PRO A 77 -13.81 -12.71 24.60
C PRO A 77 -15.23 -12.89 25.11
N GLY A 78 -15.67 -14.15 25.20
CA GLY A 78 -16.91 -14.51 25.88
C GLY A 78 -16.82 -14.11 27.35
N PRO A 79 -17.93 -14.10 28.10
CA PRO A 79 -17.92 -13.73 29.51
C PRO A 79 -17.17 -14.80 30.33
N GLU A 80 -15.84 -14.71 30.39
CA GLU A 80 -14.99 -15.46 31.31
C GLU A 80 -14.65 -14.63 32.56
N PRO A 81 -14.49 -15.27 33.73
CA PRO A 81 -14.62 -14.64 35.05
C PRO A 81 -13.34 -13.95 35.55
N TRP A 82 -12.50 -13.45 34.64
CA TRP A 82 -11.24 -12.81 35.02
C TRP A 82 -11.42 -11.29 35.09
N GLY A 83 -11.89 -10.83 36.25
CA GLY A 83 -11.70 -9.47 36.76
C GLY A 83 -12.66 -8.42 36.17
N ALA A 84 -13.16 -7.56 37.06
CA ALA A 84 -14.04 -6.44 36.74
C ALA A 84 -13.35 -5.30 35.93
N ASP A 85 -12.20 -5.57 35.31
CA ASP A 85 -11.33 -4.60 34.63
C ASP A 85 -10.99 -5.03 33.19
N ALA A 86 -11.96 -5.59 32.46
CA ALA A 86 -11.83 -5.74 31.01
C ALA A 86 -11.81 -4.34 30.38
N ILE A 87 -10.62 -3.75 30.25
CA ILE A 87 -10.43 -2.49 29.53
C ILE A 87 -10.91 -2.76 28.10
N PRO A 88 -11.93 -2.06 27.60
CA PRO A 88 -12.29 -2.17 26.19
C PRO A 88 -11.06 -1.74 25.40
N LEU A 89 -10.45 -2.69 24.69
CA LEU A 89 -9.38 -2.39 23.76
C LEU A 89 -10.01 -1.60 22.62
N PHE A 90 -10.07 -0.28 22.80
CA PHE A 90 -10.23 0.66 21.71
C PHE A 90 -9.19 0.32 20.64
N PRO A 91 -9.47 0.56 19.33
CA PRO A 91 -8.46 0.37 18.31
C PRO A 91 -7.20 1.12 18.70
N LEU A 92 -6.12 0.40 18.99
CA LEU A 92 -4.85 0.99 19.45
C LEU A 92 -4.20 1.82 18.33
N GLN A 93 -4.69 1.68 17.11
CA GLN A 93 -4.27 2.43 15.94
C GLN A 93 -5.48 3.18 15.37
N PRO A 94 -5.36 4.49 15.09
CA PRO A 94 -6.32 5.18 14.23
C PRO A 94 -6.51 4.38 12.93
N PRO A 95 -7.74 4.35 12.37
CA PRO A 95 -7.97 3.67 11.10
C PRO A 95 -7.09 4.32 10.03
N ARG A 96 -6.19 3.52 9.45
CA ARG A 96 -5.34 3.95 8.35
C ARG A 96 -6.24 4.34 7.17
N THR A 97 -5.94 5.50 6.58
CA THR A 97 -6.67 5.98 5.42
C THR A 97 -6.34 5.12 4.20
N GLY A 98 -7.26 5.02 3.22
CA GLY A 98 -7.00 4.28 1.98
C GLY A 98 -5.75 4.77 1.24
N ARG A 99 -5.48 6.07 1.34
CA ARG A 99 -4.29 6.73 0.78
C ARG A 99 -2.98 6.25 1.40
N GLU A 100 -2.92 6.18 2.73
CA GLU A 100 -1.75 5.64 3.44
C GLU A 100 -1.54 4.16 3.09
N LEU A 101 -2.63 3.38 3.04
CA LEU A 101 -2.56 1.98 2.64
C LEU A 101 -2.07 1.83 1.19
N LEU A 102 -2.55 2.65 0.25
CA LEU A 102 -2.07 2.63 -1.13
C LEU A 102 -0.56 2.95 -1.19
N ALA A 103 -0.09 3.96 -0.45
CA ALA A 103 1.33 4.31 -0.38
C ALA A 103 2.19 3.15 0.19
N ASP A 104 1.72 2.48 1.24
CA ASP A 104 2.37 1.29 1.81
C ASP A 104 2.50 0.17 0.76
N HIS A 105 1.42 -0.11 0.03
CA HIS A 105 1.39 -1.18 -0.99
C HIS A 105 2.27 -0.87 -2.20
N VAL A 106 2.33 0.39 -2.64
CA VAL A 106 3.25 0.84 -3.70
C VAL A 106 4.70 0.74 -3.22
N THR A 107 4.98 1.17 -1.99
CA THR A 107 6.32 1.03 -1.38
C THR A 107 6.74 -0.44 -1.33
N ALA A 108 5.85 -1.34 -0.91
CA ALA A 108 6.10 -2.78 -0.91
C ALA A 108 6.38 -3.31 -2.32
N MET A 109 5.67 -2.84 -3.34
CA MET A 109 5.95 -3.24 -4.72
C MET A 109 7.31 -2.77 -5.21
N VAL A 110 7.69 -1.53 -4.93
CA VAL A 110 9.02 -0.98 -5.28
C VAL A 110 10.12 -1.79 -4.61
N CYS A 111 9.94 -2.15 -3.33
CA CYS A 111 10.87 -3.01 -2.60
C CYS A 111 11.00 -4.41 -3.24
N CYS A 112 9.89 -5.06 -3.58
CA CYS A 112 9.93 -6.35 -4.29
C CYS A 112 10.68 -6.24 -5.63
N ALA A 113 10.39 -5.21 -6.41
CA ALA A 113 11.04 -5.00 -7.70
C ALA A 113 12.55 -4.74 -7.56
N ALA A 114 12.97 -3.98 -6.56
CA ALA A 114 14.38 -3.72 -6.27
C ALA A 114 15.13 -5.00 -5.89
N VAL A 115 14.51 -5.88 -5.08
CA VAL A 115 15.07 -7.20 -4.74
C VAL A 115 15.19 -8.07 -5.99
N ASP A 116 14.13 -8.13 -6.81
CA ASP A 116 14.06 -9.02 -7.98
C ASP A 116 14.97 -8.59 -9.14
N THR A 117 15.22 -7.29 -9.29
CA THR A 117 15.91 -6.75 -10.49
C THR A 117 17.28 -6.15 -10.21
N ALA A 118 17.47 -5.56 -9.02
CA ALA A 118 18.71 -4.88 -8.64
C ALA A 118 19.52 -5.65 -7.58
N GLY A 119 19.03 -6.80 -7.13
CA GLY A 119 19.70 -7.59 -6.08
C GLY A 119 19.71 -6.90 -4.72
N ALA A 120 18.78 -5.96 -4.49
CA ALA A 120 18.63 -5.33 -3.19
C ALA A 120 18.31 -6.38 -2.11
N LEU A 121 18.76 -6.16 -0.88
CA LEU A 121 18.37 -6.98 0.26
C LEU A 121 17.28 -6.29 1.09
N PRO A 122 16.24 -7.02 1.53
CA PRO A 122 15.26 -6.48 2.45
C PRO A 122 15.91 -6.16 3.79
N GLY A 123 15.54 -5.02 4.35
CA GLY A 123 16.01 -4.54 5.64
C GLY A 123 14.90 -3.87 6.43
N LEU A 124 15.16 -3.60 7.71
CA LEU A 124 14.26 -2.88 8.59
C LEU A 124 15.00 -1.70 9.21
N ASP A 125 14.43 -0.51 9.09
CA ASP A 125 14.73 0.65 9.92
C ASP A 125 13.60 0.78 10.96
N TRP A 126 13.95 0.84 12.24
CA TRP A 126 12.95 0.90 13.30
C TRP A 126 12.25 2.27 13.35
N LEU A 127 12.85 3.31 12.78
CA LEU A 127 12.28 4.66 12.73
C LEU A 127 11.42 4.86 11.48
N ASP A 128 11.91 4.39 10.35
CA ASP A 128 11.32 4.66 9.03
C ASP A 128 10.56 3.46 8.43
N GLY A 129 10.70 2.27 9.03
CA GLY A 129 10.04 1.04 8.57
C GLY A 129 10.88 0.21 7.59
N PRO A 130 10.25 -0.51 6.64
CA PRO A 130 10.99 -1.36 5.69
C PRO A 130 12.01 -0.54 4.89
N SER A 131 13.22 -1.07 4.78
CA SER A 131 14.35 -0.44 4.08
C SER A 131 14.97 -1.42 3.08
N LEU A 132 15.71 -0.90 2.12
CA LEU A 132 16.50 -1.70 1.18
C LEU A 132 17.99 -1.49 1.43
N LEU A 133 18.78 -2.55 1.32
CA LEU A 133 20.23 -2.45 1.19
C LEU A 133 20.60 -2.63 -0.28
N ILE A 134 21.22 -1.60 -0.86
CA ILE A 134 21.72 -1.57 -2.23
C ILE A 134 23.21 -1.25 -2.15
N ASP A 135 24.08 -2.11 -2.68
CA ASP A 135 25.53 -1.96 -2.57
C ASP A 135 26.03 -1.74 -1.12
N ASP A 136 25.42 -2.45 -0.16
CA ASP A 136 25.67 -2.32 1.29
C ASP A 136 25.24 -0.97 1.90
N VAL A 137 24.56 -0.11 1.13
CA VAL A 137 24.01 1.16 1.58
C VAL A 137 22.51 1.02 1.89
N ARG A 138 22.12 1.39 3.11
CA ARG A 138 20.70 1.40 3.53
C ARG A 138 19.95 2.59 2.94
N ARG A 139 18.75 2.33 2.43
CA ARG A 139 17.75 3.31 1.95
C ARG A 139 16.43 3.07 2.68
N SER A 140 16.00 4.03 3.48
CA SER A 140 14.75 4.00 4.25
C SER A 140 13.77 5.11 3.85
N ASP A 141 14.20 6.02 3.00
CA ASP A 141 13.51 7.26 2.62
C ASP A 141 12.54 7.09 1.44
N LEU A 142 12.08 5.85 1.16
CA LEU A 142 11.18 5.55 0.04
C LEU A 142 9.71 5.88 0.33
N ALA A 143 9.27 5.72 1.58
CA ALA A 143 7.86 5.86 1.95
C ALA A 143 7.34 7.30 1.74
N SER A 144 8.16 8.31 2.06
CA SER A 144 7.77 9.72 1.97
C SER A 144 7.55 10.20 0.52
N PRO A 145 8.49 9.98 -0.43
CA PRO A 145 8.26 10.28 -1.84
C PRO A 145 7.06 9.54 -2.45
N VAL A 146 6.86 8.27 -2.09
CA VAL A 146 5.71 7.49 -2.57
C VAL A 146 4.40 8.07 -2.05
N LEU A 147 4.35 8.46 -0.77
CA LEU A 147 3.17 9.11 -0.20
C LEU A 147 2.85 10.44 -0.89
N THR A 148 3.85 11.29 -1.14
CA THR A 148 3.66 12.55 -1.89
C THR A 148 3.15 12.30 -3.30
N LEU A 149 3.69 11.30 -4.01
CA LEU A 149 3.19 10.94 -5.34
C LEU A 149 1.72 10.50 -5.30
N VAL A 150 1.33 9.69 -4.31
CA VAL A 150 -0.07 9.27 -4.16
C VAL A 150 -0.98 10.44 -3.79
N GLU A 151 -0.53 11.34 -2.92
CA GLU A 151 -1.24 12.58 -2.59
C GLU A 151 -1.45 13.47 -3.82
N ASP A 152 -0.42 13.67 -4.63
CA ASP A 152 -0.49 14.45 -5.87
C ASP A 152 -1.47 13.81 -6.86
N LEU A 153 -1.46 12.49 -7.01
CA LEU A 153 -2.39 11.78 -7.89
C LEU A 153 -3.84 11.95 -7.45
N LEU A 154 -4.11 11.83 -6.15
CA LEU A 154 -5.45 12.03 -5.58
C LEU A 154 -5.89 13.51 -5.64
N GLY A 155 -4.94 14.44 -5.54
CA GLY A 155 -5.20 15.88 -5.62
C GLY A 155 -5.52 16.41 -7.03
N ARG A 156 -5.19 15.65 -8.09
CA ARG A 156 -5.43 16.06 -9.50
C ARG A 156 -6.89 16.24 -9.89
N GLU A 157 -7.83 15.70 -9.13
CA GLU A 157 -9.28 15.91 -9.35
C GLU A 157 -9.70 17.35 -9.03
N LEU A 158 -9.11 17.95 -7.99
CA LEU A 158 -9.47 19.28 -7.51
C LEU A 158 -9.01 20.40 -8.47
N GLU A 159 -7.86 20.23 -9.13
CA GLU A 159 -7.37 21.23 -10.10
C GLU A 159 -8.20 21.27 -11.40
N LEU A 160 -8.78 20.14 -11.82
CA LEU A 160 -9.65 20.07 -13.00
C LEU A 160 -11.02 20.72 -12.75
N ALA A 161 -11.53 20.65 -11.52
CA ALA A 161 -12.78 21.29 -11.12
C ALA A 161 -12.66 22.81 -10.93
N ASP A 162 -11.46 23.33 -10.62
CA ASP A 162 -11.21 24.75 -10.33
C ASP A 162 -10.61 25.53 -11.52
N SER A 163 -10.42 24.89 -12.68
CA SER A 163 -9.97 25.58 -13.90
C SER A 163 -11.09 26.48 -14.45
N PRO A 164 -10.97 27.83 -14.39
CA PRO A 164 -11.96 28.69 -15.00
C PRO A 164 -11.92 28.48 -16.51
N VAL A 165 -13.07 28.11 -17.08
CA VAL A 165 -13.32 28.21 -18.52
C VAL A 165 -13.16 29.68 -18.89
N LEU A 166 -11.96 30.06 -19.36
CA LEU A 166 -11.72 31.32 -20.03
C LEU A 166 -12.38 31.22 -21.42
N ASP A 167 -13.68 31.46 -21.46
CA ASP A 167 -14.39 31.79 -22.70
C ASP A 167 -13.79 33.08 -23.26
N ALA A 168 -13.30 32.99 -24.49
CA ALA A 168 -12.79 34.10 -25.31
C ALA A 168 -13.90 34.74 -26.15
#